data_AF-A0A947UF60-F1
#
_entry.id   AF-A0A947UF60-F1
#
_cell.length_a   1.000
_cell.length_b   1.000
_cell.length_c   1.000
_cell.angle_alpha   90.00
_cell.angle_beta   90.00
_cell.angle_gamma   90.00
#
_symmetry.space_group_name_H-M   'P 1'
#
loop_
_entity.id
_entity.type
_entity.pdbx_description
1 polymer ?
#
loop_
_entity_poly.entity_id
_entity_poly.type
_entity_poly.pdbx_seq_one_letter_code
_entity_poly.pdbx_strand_id
1 'polypeptide(L)'
;MLTIKLSDIHGIHPEFARIERDLNLAPIALPDPALIPKAVAARINAIYPLVVTCPDAFCIGQTTQYRWLTAHMDPDTLVQCIEWPKWKLKGSIDQLVLIERLVAPGLAQITPQQVRDLYAHIGSATDQWPHSYRSHAHLARLVGVKPLKGQEGEK
;
A
#
# COMPACT_ATOMS: atom_id res chain seq x y z
N MET A 1 13.68 -14.98 1.94
CA MET A 1 13.21 -14.65 0.58
C MET A 1 12.80 -15.95 -0.07
N LEU A 2 11.67 -15.95 -0.77
CA LEU A 2 11.07 -17.13 -1.38
C LEU A 2 10.65 -16.79 -2.82
N THR A 3 10.45 -17.81 -3.66
CA THR A 3 9.84 -17.68 -4.99
C THR A 3 8.65 -18.63 -5.08
N ILE A 4 7.46 -18.09 -5.37
CA ILE A 4 6.20 -18.85 -5.52
C ILE A 4 5.48 -18.43 -6.79
N LYS A 5 4.47 -19.20 -7.20
CA LYS A 5 3.55 -18.75 -8.24
C LYS A 5 2.64 -17.65 -7.70
N LEU A 6 2.22 -16.74 -8.58
CA LEU A 6 1.28 -15.68 -8.22
C LEU A 6 -0.05 -16.24 -7.71
N SER A 7 -0.49 -17.38 -8.26
CA SER A 7 -1.67 -18.13 -7.81
C SER A 7 -1.60 -18.62 -6.37
N ASP A 8 -0.41 -18.78 -5.81
CA ASP A 8 -0.21 -19.32 -4.47
C ASP A 8 -0.35 -18.23 -3.39
N ILE A 9 -0.50 -16.96 -3.80
CA ILE A 9 -0.79 -15.84 -2.88
C ILE A 9 -2.31 -15.69 -2.77
N HIS A 10 -2.86 -15.91 -1.57
CA HIS A 10 -4.30 -15.99 -1.31
C HIS A 10 -5.06 -14.65 -1.31
N GLY A 11 -4.49 -13.61 -1.92
CA GLY A 11 -5.01 -12.25 -1.90
C GLY A 11 -4.27 -11.33 -0.96
N ILE A 12 -4.80 -10.11 -0.81
CA ILE A 12 -4.34 -9.16 0.21
C ILE A 12 -4.88 -9.60 1.57
N HIS A 13 -4.06 -9.46 2.61
CA HIS A 13 -4.46 -9.84 3.96
C HIS A 13 -5.79 -9.14 4.36
N PRO A 14 -6.78 -9.87 4.90
CA PRO A 14 -8.12 -9.33 5.14
C PRO A 14 -8.14 -8.06 5.99
N GLU A 15 -7.29 -8.01 7.01
CA GLU A 15 -7.20 -6.85 7.90
C GLU A 15 -6.54 -5.64 7.20
N PHE A 16 -5.57 -5.87 6.30
CA PHE A 16 -5.00 -4.81 5.47
C PHE A 16 -6.09 -4.24 4.55
N ALA A 17 -6.84 -5.11 3.89
CA ALA A 17 -7.95 -4.72 3.02
C ALA A 17 -9.09 -4.01 3.78
N ARG A 18 -9.31 -4.36 5.06
CA ARG A 18 -10.26 -3.64 5.93
C ARG A 18 -9.79 -2.20 6.17
N ILE A 19 -8.55 -2.01 6.60
CA ILE A 19 -7.99 -0.67 6.86
C ILE A 19 -7.98 0.18 5.59
N GLU A 20 -7.59 -0.40 4.44
CA GLU A 20 -7.67 0.29 3.16
C GLU A 20 -9.09 0.76 2.85
N ARG A 21 -10.10 -0.06 3.14
CA ARG A 21 -11.50 0.31 2.88
C ARG A 21 -11.96 1.41 3.84
N ASP A 22 -11.68 1.25 5.12
CA ASP A 22 -12.11 2.16 6.18
C ASP A 22 -11.51 3.56 6.00
N LEU A 23 -10.25 3.64 5.55
CA LEU A 23 -9.54 4.88 5.27
C LEU A 23 -9.67 5.33 3.80
N ASN A 24 -10.43 4.59 2.98
CA ASN A 24 -10.57 4.80 1.55
C ASN A 24 -9.21 4.89 0.81
N LEU A 25 -8.24 4.05 1.13
CA LEU A 25 -6.86 4.08 0.60
C LEU A 25 -6.57 3.09 -0.50
N ALA A 26 -7.56 2.29 -0.91
CA ALA A 26 -7.38 1.38 -2.03
C ALA A 26 -6.94 2.17 -3.30
N PRO A 27 -6.04 1.62 -4.12
CA PRO A 27 -5.67 2.25 -5.39
C PRO A 27 -6.92 2.52 -6.24
N ILE A 28 -7.08 3.75 -6.72
CA ILE A 28 -8.26 4.18 -7.49
C ILE A 28 -8.24 3.56 -8.90
N ALA A 29 -7.05 3.39 -9.46
CA ALA A 29 -6.81 2.73 -10.73
C ALA A 29 -5.48 1.99 -10.66
N LEU A 30 -5.38 0.88 -11.39
CA LEU A 30 -4.11 0.21 -11.65
C LEU A 30 -3.52 0.79 -12.94
N PRO A 31 -2.19 1.01 -13.01
CA PRO A 31 -1.56 1.46 -14.25
C PRO A 31 -1.84 0.51 -15.40
N ASP A 32 -2.18 1.06 -16.56
CA ASP A 32 -2.41 0.27 -17.77
C ASP A 32 -1.12 -0.46 -18.23
N PRO A 33 -1.22 -1.68 -18.79
CA PRO A 33 -0.06 -2.40 -19.36
C PRO A 33 0.69 -1.63 -20.45
N ALA A 34 0.07 -0.64 -21.10
CA ALA A 34 0.74 0.29 -22.03
C ALA A 34 1.74 1.22 -21.32
N LEU A 35 1.49 1.54 -20.04
CA LEU A 35 2.39 2.33 -19.21
C LEU A 35 3.47 1.46 -18.55
N ILE A 36 3.12 0.22 -18.18
CA ILE A 36 4.04 -0.75 -17.58
C ILE A 36 4.04 -2.03 -18.41
N PRO A 37 4.98 -2.20 -19.36
CA PRO A 37 5.04 -3.40 -20.18
C PRO A 37 5.28 -4.65 -19.33
N LYS A 38 4.62 -5.77 -19.69
CA LYS A 38 4.80 -7.06 -18.99
C LYS A 38 6.26 -7.51 -18.90
N ALA A 39 7.08 -7.18 -19.91
CA ALA A 39 8.52 -7.46 -19.90
C ALA A 39 9.26 -6.78 -18.74
N VAL A 40 8.78 -5.62 -18.28
CA VAL A 40 9.34 -4.87 -17.14
C VAL A 40 8.79 -5.39 -15.82
N ALA A 41 7.59 -5.98 -15.80
CA ALA A 41 6.97 -6.54 -14.59
C ALA A 41 7.86 -7.57 -13.87
N ALA A 42 8.48 -8.47 -14.62
CA ALA A 42 9.40 -9.47 -14.07
C ALA A 42 10.62 -8.81 -13.39
N ARG A 43 11.13 -7.72 -13.97
CA ARG A 43 12.24 -6.95 -13.41
C ARG A 43 11.82 -6.16 -12.17
N ILE A 44 10.64 -5.53 -12.17
CA ILE A 44 10.07 -4.87 -10.99
C ILE A 44 9.92 -5.87 -9.86
N ASN A 45 9.35 -7.05 -10.13
CA ASN A 45 9.18 -8.10 -9.14
C ASN A 45 10.51 -8.59 -8.53
N ALA A 46 11.57 -8.67 -9.34
CA ALA A 46 12.89 -9.09 -8.85
C ALA A 46 13.60 -8.02 -7.99
N ILE A 47 13.34 -6.74 -8.23
CA ILE A 47 13.97 -5.62 -7.49
C ILE A 47 13.15 -5.25 -6.26
N TYR A 48 11.82 -5.30 -6.39
CA TYR A 48 10.84 -4.99 -5.36
C TYR A 48 9.98 -6.24 -5.10
N PRO A 49 10.50 -7.20 -4.31
CA PRO A 49 9.76 -8.40 -3.98
C PRO A 49 8.50 -8.06 -3.19
N LEU A 50 7.43 -8.85 -3.39
CA LEU A 50 6.22 -8.74 -2.60
C LEU A 50 6.50 -9.11 -1.14
N VAL A 51 5.68 -8.65 -0.20
CA VAL A 51 5.76 -9.11 1.20
C VAL A 51 4.53 -9.94 1.49
N VAL A 52 4.73 -11.18 1.94
CA VAL A 52 3.64 -12.13 2.22
C VAL A 52 3.74 -12.70 3.62
N THR A 53 2.60 -12.98 4.24
CA THR A 53 2.55 -13.64 5.55
C THR A 53 2.93 -15.11 5.44
N CYS A 54 3.69 -15.61 6.40
CA CYS A 54 3.93 -17.05 6.58
C CYS A 54 3.19 -17.54 7.84
N PRO A 55 2.46 -18.68 7.78
CA PRO A 55 2.34 -19.61 6.65
C PRO A 55 1.18 -19.31 5.67
N ASP A 56 0.35 -18.30 5.97
CA ASP A 56 -0.97 -18.15 5.29
C ASP A 56 -0.90 -17.59 3.86
N ALA A 57 0.26 -17.13 3.40
CA ALA A 57 0.53 -16.59 2.05
C ALA A 57 -0.37 -15.41 1.60
N PHE A 58 -0.82 -14.55 2.53
CA PHE A 58 -1.48 -13.29 2.19
C PHE A 58 -0.46 -12.17 1.92
N CYS A 59 -0.72 -11.34 0.90
CA CYS A 59 0.07 -10.15 0.62
C CYS A 59 -0.20 -9.04 1.65
N ILE A 60 0.86 -8.46 2.21
CA ILE A 60 0.84 -7.38 3.22
C ILE A 60 1.77 -6.20 2.90
N GLY A 61 2.41 -6.22 1.73
CA GLY A 61 3.31 -5.16 1.30
C GLY A 61 3.58 -5.27 -0.19
N GLN A 62 3.76 -4.10 -0.82
CA GLN A 62 3.69 -3.97 -2.28
C GLN A 62 2.31 -4.45 -2.82
N THR A 63 1.24 -4.22 -2.05
CA THR A 63 -0.12 -4.67 -2.44
C THR A 63 -0.59 -4.06 -3.75
N THR A 64 -0.17 -2.83 -4.08
CA THR A 64 -0.49 -2.22 -5.39
C THR A 64 0.20 -2.96 -6.54
N GLN A 65 1.47 -3.34 -6.36
CA GLN A 65 2.18 -4.18 -7.32
C GLN A 65 1.53 -5.57 -7.41
N TYR A 66 1.13 -6.16 -6.29
CA TYR A 66 0.41 -7.44 -6.29
C TYR A 66 -0.90 -7.35 -7.07
N ARG A 67 -1.74 -6.31 -6.84
CA ARG A 67 -2.98 -6.09 -7.61
C ARG A 67 -2.70 -5.91 -9.11
N TRP A 68 -1.63 -5.20 -9.47
CA TRP A 68 -1.24 -5.02 -10.86
C TRP A 68 -0.79 -6.35 -11.50
N LEU A 69 0.02 -7.13 -10.78
CA LEU A 69 0.47 -8.45 -11.24
C LEU A 69 -0.72 -9.39 -11.44
N THR A 70 -1.65 -9.47 -10.49
CA THR A 70 -2.83 -10.35 -10.61
C THR A 70 -3.81 -9.93 -11.71
N ALA A 71 -3.88 -8.63 -12.02
CA ALA A 71 -4.72 -8.12 -13.10
C ALA A 71 -4.15 -8.39 -14.51
N HIS A 72 -2.82 -8.48 -14.65
CA HIS A 72 -2.16 -8.40 -15.96
C HIS A 72 -1.20 -9.54 -16.30
N MET A 73 -0.76 -10.33 -15.32
CA MET A 73 0.17 -11.44 -15.50
C MET A 73 -0.55 -12.79 -15.41
N ASP A 74 0.12 -13.84 -15.91
CA ASP A 74 -0.39 -15.22 -15.81
C ASP A 74 -0.35 -15.70 -14.35
N PRO A 75 -1.36 -16.42 -13.84
CA PRO A 75 -1.33 -17.03 -12.50
C PRO A 75 -0.08 -17.88 -12.20
N ASP A 76 0.51 -18.53 -13.20
CA ASP A 76 1.74 -19.32 -13.07
C ASP A 76 3.02 -18.47 -13.03
N THR A 77 2.92 -17.14 -13.18
CA THR A 77 4.06 -16.22 -13.10
C THR A 77 4.76 -16.38 -11.75
N LEU A 78 6.06 -16.66 -11.78
CA LEU A 78 6.88 -16.73 -10.57
C LEU A 78 7.17 -15.33 -10.04
N VAL A 79 6.95 -15.16 -8.74
CA VAL A 79 7.15 -13.91 -8.02
C VAL A 79 8.09 -14.09 -6.83
N GLN A 80 9.02 -13.16 -6.66
CA GLN A 80 9.87 -13.09 -5.47
C GLN A 80 9.09 -12.48 -4.30
N CYS A 81 9.20 -13.10 -3.13
CA CYS A 81 8.55 -12.63 -1.92
C CYS A 81 9.49 -12.63 -0.71
N ILE A 82 9.27 -11.66 0.18
CA ILE A 82 9.80 -11.64 1.53
C ILE A 82 8.74 -12.23 2.45
N GLU A 83 9.11 -13.24 3.23
CA GLU A 83 8.22 -13.82 4.23
C GLU A 83 8.19 -12.96 5.47
N TRP A 84 6.98 -12.68 5.93
CA TRP A 84 6.72 -12.01 7.18
C TRP A 84 6.01 -12.97 8.15
N PRO A 85 6.60 -13.30 9.30
CA PRO A 85 5.96 -14.17 10.26
C PRO A 85 4.64 -13.56 10.77
N LYS A 86 3.55 -14.34 10.75
CA LYS A 86 2.22 -13.86 11.18
C LYS A 86 2.21 -13.20 12.56
N TRP A 87 3.00 -13.71 13.50
CA TRP A 87 3.07 -13.15 14.86
C TRP A 87 3.62 -11.71 14.91
N LYS A 88 4.43 -11.30 13.92
CA LYS A 88 4.91 -9.91 13.77
C LYS A 88 3.90 -8.98 13.13
N LEU A 89 2.78 -9.49 12.62
CA LEU A 89 1.75 -8.67 11.99
C LEU A 89 0.87 -7.97 13.04
N LYS A 90 0.70 -8.61 14.20
CA LYS A 90 -0.14 -8.11 15.28
C LYS A 90 0.44 -6.81 15.83
N GLY A 91 -0.32 -5.72 15.70
CA GLY A 91 0.06 -4.38 16.16
C GLY A 91 0.87 -3.54 15.16
N SER A 92 1.21 -4.08 13.98
CA SER A 92 1.96 -3.35 12.94
C SER A 92 1.21 -3.20 11.63
N ILE A 93 0.07 -3.85 11.45
CA ILE A 93 -0.63 -3.86 10.16
C ILE A 93 -1.14 -2.49 9.74
N ASP A 94 -1.65 -1.67 10.67
CA ASP A 94 -2.05 -0.28 10.39
C ASP A 94 -0.85 0.53 9.88
N GLN A 95 0.31 0.39 10.53
CA GLN A 95 1.55 1.03 10.11
C GLN A 95 2.01 0.57 8.73
N LEU A 96 1.86 -0.72 8.40
CA LEU A 96 2.21 -1.26 7.08
C LEU A 96 1.35 -0.63 5.98
N VAL A 97 0.04 -0.48 6.21
CA VAL A 97 -0.86 0.20 5.27
C VAL A 97 -0.41 1.65 5.08
N LEU A 98 -0.11 2.37 6.16
CA LEU A 98 0.35 3.75 6.09
C LEU A 98 1.71 3.88 5.37
N ILE A 99 2.66 3.00 5.65
CA ILE A 99 3.98 2.97 4.98
C ILE A 99 3.81 2.75 3.47
N GLU A 100 2.98 1.79 3.08
CA GLU A 100 2.74 1.51 1.66
C GLU A 100 2.08 2.73 0.97
N ARG A 101 1.20 3.45 1.65
CA ARG A 101 0.47 4.57 1.05
C ARG A 101 1.26 5.89 1.06
N LEU A 102 2.12 6.11 2.05
CA LEU A 102 2.77 7.41 2.29
C LEU A 102 4.25 7.43 1.88
N VAL A 103 4.97 6.33 2.06
CA VAL A 103 6.44 6.27 1.87
C VAL A 103 6.79 5.57 0.56
N ALA A 104 6.03 4.52 0.22
CA ALA A 104 6.23 3.76 -1.00
C ALA A 104 4.99 3.83 -1.91
N PRO A 105 4.61 5.01 -2.43
CA PRO A 105 3.48 5.15 -3.36
C PRO A 105 3.84 4.53 -4.71
N GLY A 106 4.07 3.22 -4.73
CA GLY A 106 4.25 2.43 -5.94
C GLY A 106 2.90 2.31 -6.61
N LEU A 107 2.78 2.91 -7.79
CA LEU A 107 1.68 2.74 -8.74
C LEU A 107 0.30 3.27 -8.32
N ALA A 108 0.10 3.70 -7.08
CA ALA A 108 -1.19 4.18 -6.59
C ALA A 108 -1.29 5.70 -6.72
N GLN A 109 -2.27 6.18 -7.51
CA GLN A 109 -2.72 7.56 -7.42
C GLN A 109 -3.53 7.74 -6.12
N ILE A 110 -3.19 8.77 -5.35
CA ILE A 110 -3.95 9.20 -4.18
C ILE A 110 -4.67 10.52 -4.51
N THR A 111 -5.86 10.72 -3.98
CA THR A 111 -6.65 11.95 -4.17
C THR A 111 -6.45 12.92 -3.02
N PRO A 112 -6.72 14.23 -3.24
CA PRO A 112 -6.75 15.21 -2.16
C PRO A 112 -7.65 14.84 -0.98
N GLN A 113 -8.77 14.15 -1.23
CA GLN A 113 -9.70 13.71 -0.20
C GLN A 113 -9.09 12.63 0.71
N GLN A 114 -8.53 11.59 0.11
CA GLN A 114 -7.84 10.51 0.83
C GLN A 114 -6.68 11.04 1.68
N VAL A 115 -5.98 12.07 1.20
CA VAL A 115 -4.92 12.73 1.98
C VAL A 115 -5.46 13.46 3.21
N ARG A 116 -6.62 14.11 3.10
CA ARG A 116 -7.26 14.73 4.27
C ARG A 116 -7.66 13.67 5.30
N ASP A 117 -8.22 12.57 4.85
CA ASP A 117 -8.69 11.49 5.72
C ASP A 117 -7.50 10.79 6.43
N LEU A 118 -6.39 10.58 5.70
CA LEU A 118 -5.11 10.15 6.26
C LEU A 118 -4.58 11.09 7.33
N TYR A 119 -4.58 12.40 7.05
CA TYR A 119 -4.07 13.40 7.98
C TYR A 119 -4.81 13.35 9.32
N ALA A 120 -6.15 13.25 9.29
CA ALA A 120 -6.97 13.13 10.48
C ALA A 120 -6.69 11.83 11.24
N HIS A 121 -6.59 10.70 10.54
CA HIS A 121 -6.30 9.41 11.15
C HIS A 121 -4.95 9.39 11.87
N ILE A 122 -3.89 9.89 11.22
CA ILE A 122 -2.54 9.98 11.79
C ILE A 122 -2.52 10.90 13.01
N GLY A 123 -3.22 12.03 12.95
CA GLY A 123 -3.35 12.96 14.09
C GLY A 123 -4.03 12.32 15.32
N SER A 124 -4.92 11.35 15.11
CA SER A 124 -5.59 10.61 16.19
C SER A 124 -4.77 9.44 16.77
N ALA A 125 -3.70 9.03 16.08
CA ALA A 125 -2.87 7.86 16.42
C ALA A 125 -1.48 8.25 16.95
N THR A 126 -1.42 9.24 17.86
CA THR A 126 -0.16 9.87 18.33
C THR A 126 0.83 8.88 18.95
N ASP A 127 0.36 7.82 19.60
CA ASP A 127 1.24 6.82 20.22
C ASP A 127 2.02 5.99 19.17
N GLN A 128 1.47 5.86 17.96
CA GLN A 128 2.07 5.11 16.86
C GLN A 128 2.76 6.01 15.84
N TRP A 129 2.41 7.31 15.82
CA TRP A 129 2.95 8.30 14.89
C TRP A 129 3.24 9.65 15.60
N PRO A 130 4.22 9.68 16.53
CA PRO A 130 4.36 10.73 17.56
C PRO A 130 4.71 12.12 17.04
N HIS A 131 5.20 12.22 15.80
CA HIS A 131 5.57 13.51 15.20
C HIS A 131 4.53 14.03 14.21
N SER A 132 3.53 13.23 13.84
CA SER A 132 2.49 13.57 12.85
C SER A 132 3.09 14.26 11.59
N TYR A 133 2.26 14.97 10.84
CA TYR A 133 2.73 15.90 9.81
C TYR A 133 2.47 17.33 10.27
N ARG A 134 3.34 18.28 9.88
CA ARG A 134 3.21 19.70 10.28
C ARG A 134 1.85 20.34 9.95
N SER A 135 1.23 19.94 8.83
CA SER A 135 -0.09 20.38 8.40
C SER A 135 -0.64 19.44 7.32
N HIS A 136 -1.95 19.49 7.07
CA HIS A 136 -2.57 18.80 5.93
C HIS A 136 -1.93 19.24 4.60
N ALA A 137 -1.63 20.54 4.44
CA ALA A 137 -0.95 21.05 3.25
C ALA A 137 0.47 20.47 3.08
N HIS A 138 1.18 20.23 4.18
CA HIS A 138 2.48 19.58 4.17
C HIS A 138 2.36 18.12 3.69
N LEU A 139 1.40 17.36 4.21
CA LEU A 139 1.16 15.97 3.76
C LEU A 139 0.75 15.91 2.27
N ALA A 140 -0.19 16.75 1.84
CA ALA A 140 -0.63 16.83 0.44
C ALA A 140 0.51 17.10 -0.53
N ARG A 141 1.43 18.00 -0.17
CA ARG A 141 2.61 18.29 -0.98
C ARG A 141 3.56 17.09 -1.09
N LEU A 142 3.77 16.35 0.00
CA LEU A 142 4.67 15.18 0.01
C LEU A 142 4.17 14.06 -0.90
N VAL A 143 2.85 13.86 -0.96
CA VAL A 143 2.22 12.82 -1.78
C VAL A 143 1.82 13.31 -3.17
N GLY A 144 2.23 14.52 -3.56
CA GLY A 144 2.09 15.03 -4.93
C GLY A 144 0.69 15.49 -5.33
N VAL A 145 -0.20 15.80 -4.38
CA VAL A 145 -1.55 16.28 -4.68
C VAL A 145 -1.78 17.72 -4.22
N LYS A 146 -2.73 18.41 -4.85
CA LYS A 146 -3.16 19.74 -4.43
C LYS A 146 -3.95 19.62 -3.11
N PRO A 147 -3.61 20.35 -2.05
CA PRO A 147 -4.38 20.31 -0.81
C PRO A 147 -5.79 20.84 -1.04
N LEU A 148 -6.78 20.17 -0.43
CA LEU A 148 -8.14 20.70 -0.30
C LEU A 148 -8.14 22.01 0.51
N LYS A 149 -8.96 22.98 0.09
CA LYS A 149 -9.17 24.25 0.81
C LYS A 149 -10.27 24.07 1.87
N GLY A 150 -9.99 24.47 3.12
CA GLY A 150 -10.92 24.53 4.26
C GLY A 150 -11.11 23.19 5.00
N GLN A 151 -11.29 23.12 6.34
CA GLN A 151 -11.20 24.13 7.42
C GLN A 151 -9.84 23.98 8.13
N GLU A 152 -8.96 24.96 8.00
CA GLU A 152 -7.93 25.19 9.02
C GLU A 152 -8.64 25.88 10.19
N GLY A 153 -9.14 25.12 11.15
CA GLY A 153 -9.84 25.68 12.29
C GLY A 153 -10.84 24.74 12.92
N GLU A 154 -10.34 23.77 13.67
CA GLU A 154 -10.82 23.49 15.03
C GLU A 154 -9.60 22.95 15.78
N LYS A 155 -9.34 23.57 16.93
CA LYS A 155 -8.19 23.30 17.80
C LYS A 155 -8.29 21.93 18.45
#